data_AF-A0A1U7PHN6-F1
#
_entry.id   AF-A0A1U7PHN6-F1
#
_cell.length_a   1.000
_cell.length_b   1.000
_cell.length_c   1.000
_cell.angle_alpha   90.00
_cell.angle_beta   90.00
_cell.angle_gamma   90.00
#
_symmetry.space_group_name_H-M   'P 1'
#
loop_
_entity.id
_entity.type
_entity.pdbx_description
1 polymer ?
#
loop_
_entity_poly.entity_id
_entity_poly.type
_entity_poly.pdbx_seq_one_letter_code
_entity_poly.pdbx_strand_id
1 'polypeptide(L)' 'MNRFFLFLFSYGLCVITMSHLVLYLNYRALGYSWEVVFRHIFSTIDFKVMLASLAVLLLTVSGRGPLRLPSGKE' A
#
# COMPACT_ATOMS: atom_id res chain seq x y z
N MET A 1 -7.49 17.34 -10.62
CA MET A 1 -6.70 16.36 -11.42
C MET A 1 -5.57 15.72 -10.63
N ASN A 2 -4.64 16.44 -10.00
CA ASN A 2 -3.48 15.84 -9.31
C ASN A 2 -3.82 14.74 -8.30
N ARG A 3 -4.89 14.88 -7.50
CA ARG A 3 -5.28 13.86 -6.51
C ARG A 3 -5.71 12.54 -7.15
N PHE A 4 -6.36 12.59 -8.31
CA PHE A 4 -6.77 11.39 -9.04
C PHE A 4 -5.57 10.67 -9.65
N PHE A 5 -4.62 11.42 -10.22
CA PHE A 5 -3.35 10.87 -10.69
C PHE A 5 -2.54 10.25 -9.54
N LEU A 6 -2.48 10.91 -8.39
CA LEU A 6 -1.75 10.43 -7.21
C LEU A 6 -2.39 9.17 -6.61
N PHE A 7 -3.73 9.10 -6.63
CA PHE A 7 -4.48 7.89 -6.32
C PHE A 7 -4.15 6.76 -7.30
N LEU A 8 -4.25 7.01 -8.61
CA LEU A 8 -4.00 6.00 -9.64
C LEU A 8 -2.58 5.46 -9.58
N PHE A 9 -1.60 6.35 -9.39
CA PHE A 9 -0.19 6.01 -9.27
C PHE A 9 0.08 5.16 -8.03
N SER A 10 -0.42 5.59 -6.86
CA SER A 10 -0.25 4.84 -5.61
C SER A 10 -0.96 3.49 -5.65
N TYR A 11 -2.14 3.44 -6.25
CA TYR A 11 -2.88 2.20 -6.48
C TYR A 11 -2.09 1.25 -7.40
N GLY A 12 -1.56 1.75 -8.52
CA GLY A 12 -0.73 0.97 -9.43
C GLY A 12 0.51 0.41 -8.75
N LEU A 13 1.21 1.21 -7.95
CA LEU A 13 2.36 0.75 -7.15
C LEU A 13 1.97 -0.32 -6.14
N CYS A 14 0.83 -0.18 -5.46
CA CYS A 14 0.33 -1.23 -4.57
C CYS A 14 0.09 -2.55 -5.33
N VAL A 15 -0.55 -2.52 -6.50
CA VAL A 15 -0.84 -3.74 -7.29
C VAL A 15 0.44 -4.43 -7.76
N ILE A 16 1.42 -3.66 -8.24
CA ILE A 16 2.71 -4.19 -8.72
C ILE A 16 3.49 -4.83 -7.56
N THR A 17 3.61 -4.11 -6.44
CA THR A 17 4.34 -4.62 -5.27
C THR A 17 3.64 -5.86 -4.67
N MET A 18 2.31 -5.92 -4.66
CA MET A 18 1.57 -7.12 -4.23
C MET A 18 1.85 -8.32 -5.14
N SER A 19 1.89 -8.11 -6.46
CA SER A 19 2.22 -9.17 -7.41
C SER A 19 3.63 -9.72 -7.16
N HIS A 20 4.60 -8.85 -6.89
CA HIS A 20 5.95 -9.24 -6.49
C HIS A 20 5.99 -10.05 -5.19
N LEU A 21 5.24 -9.62 -4.18
CA LEU A 21 5.17 -10.33 -2.89
C LEU A 21 4.58 -11.73 -3.02
N VAL A 22 3.60 -11.93 -3.90
CA VAL A 22 3.04 -13.25 -4.19
C VAL A 22 4.10 -14.17 -4.82
N LEU A 23 5.00 -13.66 -5.66
CA LEU A 23 6.09 -14.47 -6.21
C LEU A 23 7.04 -14.98 -5.12
N TYR A 24 7.26 -14.21 -4.06
CA TYR A 24 8.07 -14.67 -2.92
C TYR A 24 7.42 -15.80 -2.13
N LEU A 25 6.10 -15.96 -2.19
CA LEU A 25 5.43 -17.11 -1.59
C LEU A 25 5.84 -18.43 -2.29
N ASN A 26 6.35 -18.39 -3.52
CA ASN A 26 6.88 -19.59 -4.17
C ASN A 26 8.11 -20.17 -3.46
N TYR A 27 8.81 -19.39 -2.63
CA TYR A 27 9.86 -19.96 -1.75
C TYR A 27 9.30 -21.02 -0.80
N ARG A 28 7.99 -21.00 -0.51
CA ARG A 28 7.36 -22.08 0.25
C ARG A 28 7.39 -23.42 -0.51
N ALA A 29 7.16 -23.40 -1.82
CA ALA A 29 7.19 -24.59 -2.66
C ALA A 29 8.62 -25.17 -2.80
N LEU A 30 9.65 -24.33 -2.61
CA LEU A 30 11.05 -24.73 -2.56
C LEU A 30 11.46 -25.35 -1.20
N GLY A 31 10.54 -25.49 -0.25
CA GLY A 31 10.76 -26.18 1.02
C GLY A 31 11.16 -25.27 2.19
N TYR A 32 11.25 -23.95 2.00
CA TYR A 32 11.55 -23.01 3.09
C TYR A 32 10.42 -22.94 4.12
N SER A 33 10.76 -22.68 5.38
CA SER A 33 9.79 -22.49 6.45
C SER A 33 9.06 -21.15 6.30
N TRP A 34 7.80 -21.10 6.76
CA TRP A 34 6.97 -19.89 6.69
C TRP A 34 7.63 -18.68 7.37
N GLU A 35 8.28 -18.87 8.52
CA GLU A 35 8.97 -17.80 9.23
C GLU A 35 10.07 -17.15 8.39
N VAL A 36 10.85 -17.95 7.65
CA VAL A 36 11.93 -17.44 6.80
C VAL A 36 11.36 -16.68 5.60
N VAL A 37 10.31 -17.21 4.98
CA VAL A 37 9.66 -16.55 3.83
C VAL A 37 9.04 -15.21 4.24
N PHE A 38 8.33 -15.15 5.36
CA PHE A 38 7.77 -13.89 5.86
C PHE A 38 8.84 -12.91 6.29
N ARG A 39 9.88 -13.36 7.00
CA ARG A 39 11.02 -12.50 7.37
C ARG A 39 11.70 -11.92 6.14
N HIS A 40 11.84 -12.72 5.08
CA HIS A 40 12.36 -12.26 3.80
C HIS A 40 11.47 -11.18 3.18
N ILE A 41 10.16 -11.46 3.06
CA ILE A 41 9.16 -10.50 2.55
C ILE A 41 9.22 -9.16 3.29
N PHE A 42 9.25 -9.16 4.63
CA PHE A 42 9.33 -7.94 5.43
C PHE A 42 10.64 -7.17 5.27
N SER A 43 11.73 -7.86 4.89
CA SER A 43 13.03 -7.24 4.68
C SER A 43 13.17 -6.58 3.30
N THR A 44 12.35 -6.97 2.32
CA THR A 44 12.47 -6.51 0.94
C THR A 44 12.03 -5.05 0.76
N ILE A 45 12.67 -4.35 -0.18
CA ILE A 45 12.30 -2.97 -0.55
C ILE A 45 10.86 -2.92 -1.07
N ASP A 46 10.41 -3.93 -1.81
CA ASP A 46 9.04 -4.03 -2.33
C ASP A 46 7.98 -3.89 -1.23
N PHE A 47 8.19 -4.53 -0.07
CA PHE A 47 7.28 -4.43 1.06
C PHE A 47 7.24 -3.01 1.65
N LYS A 48 8.39 -2.33 1.73
CA LYS A 48 8.46 -0.93 2.20
C LYS A 48 7.75 0.02 1.22
N VAL A 49 7.96 -0.18 -0.08
CA VAL A 49 7.30 0.61 -1.14
C VAL A 49 5.80 0.36 -1.12
N MET A 50 5.36 -0.89 -0.95
CA MET A 50 3.94 -1.23 -0.77
C MET A 50 3.33 -0.48 0.42
N LEU A 51 4.01 -0.48 1.58
CA LEU A 51 3.53 0.19 2.79
C LEU A 51 3.42 1.72 2.60
N ALA A 52 4.43 2.33 1.98
CA ALA A 52 4.44 3.75 1.66
C ALA A 52 3.31 4.12 0.67
N SER A 53 3.15 3.32 -0.39
CA SER A 53 2.09 3.49 -1.40
C SER A 53 0.71 3.39 -0.77
N LEU A 54 0.51 2.43 0.13
CA LEU A 54 -0.73 2.24 0.86
C LEU A 54 -1.04 3.42 1.79
N ALA A 55 -0.04 3.93 2.51
CA ALA A 55 -0.20 5.11 3.36
C ALA A 55 -0.63 6.35 2.54
N VAL A 56 0.03 6.59 1.41
CA VAL A 56 -0.31 7.68 0.49
C VAL A 56 -1.73 7.51 -0.08
N LEU A 57 -2.12 6.28 -0.43
CA LEU A 57 -3.46 5.96 -0.89
C LEU A 57 -4.51 6.28 0.16
N LEU A 58 -4.30 5.83 1.41
CA LEU A 58 -5.21 6.09 2.53
C LEU A 58 -5.33 7.58 2.84
N LEU A 59 -4.24 8.34 2.82
CA LEU A 59 -4.26 9.79 2.99
C LEU A 59 -5.06 10.47 1.88
N THR A 60 -4.87 10.03 0.64
CA THR A 60 -5.57 10.57 -0.53
C THR A 60 -7.07 10.32 -0.45
N VAL A 61 -7.50 9.15 0.05
CA VAL A 61 -8.91 8.79 0.20
C VAL A 61 -9.55 9.45 1.43
N SER A 62 -8.84 9.51 2.56
CA SER A 62 -9.36 10.03 3.84
C SER A 62 -9.51 11.55 3.85
N GLY A 63 -8.80 12.28 2.97
CA GLY A 63 -9.00 13.71 2.75
C GLY A 63 -10.37 14.10 2.15
N ARG A 64 -11.31 13.17 2.01
CA ARG A 64 -12.71 13.37 1.59
C ARG A 64 -13.68 13.66 2.74
N GLY A 65 -13.25 13.63 4.00
CA GLY A 65 -14.11 14.09 5.11
C GLY A 65 -14.43 15.58 4.96
N PRO A 66 -15.68 16.03 5.16
CA PRO A 66 -16.01 17.44 5.10
C PRO A 66 -15.24 18.17 6.20
N LEU A 67 -14.15 18.85 5.83
CA LEU A 67 -13.46 19.80 6.70
C LEU A 67 -14.22 21.14 6.82
N ARG A 68 -15.52 21.12 6.51
CA ARG A 68 -16.43 22.20 6.89
C ARG A 68 -16.99 21.80 8.25
N LEU A 69 -16.40 22.35 9.32
CA LEU A 69 -17.18 22.54 10.54
C LEU A 69 -18.50 23.21 10.12
N PRO A 70 -19.65 22.78 10.66
CA PRO A 70 -20.88 23.54 10.47
C PRO A 70 -20.59 24.95 11.01
N SER A 71 -20.43 25.91 10.10
CA SER A 71 -20.38 27.33 10.44
C SER A 71 -21.81 27.71 10.82
N GLY A 72 -22.22 27.31 12.01
CA GLY A 72 -23.33 27.92 12.71
C GLY A 72 -22.92 29.36 13.00
N LYS A 73 -23.38 30.28 12.14
CA LYS A 73 -23.58 31.66 12.54
C LYS A 73 -25.07 31.91 12.35
N GLU A 74 -25.74 31.85 13.49
CA GLU A 74 -26.98 32.57 13.80
C GLU A 74 -26.83 34.06 13.48
#